data_AF-A0A8J5BVE8-F1
#
_entry.id   AF-A0A8J5BVE8-F1
#
_cell.length_a   1.000
_cell.length_b   1.000
_cell.length_c   1.000
_cell.angle_alpha   90.00
_cell.angle_beta   90.00
_cell.angle_gamma   90.00
#
_symmetry.space_group_name_H-M   'P 1'
#
loop_
_entity.id
_entity.type
_entity.pdbx_description
1 polymer ?
#
loop_
_entity_poly.entity_id
_entity_poly.type
_entity_poly.pdbx_seq_one_letter_code
_entity_poly.pdbx_strand_id
1 'polypeptide(L)'
;MLDCAMELIDKKTTEFKLLEEYSKACKDTRKGALLDIWSMDRKGECDRFQKHDDLQNRKLLWHGTSVAVVAAILKAGLRIMPHSGGLVGKGIYFASEHAKSSRYGKLLQEEFFQQSFFLIGTTTCRSRGLL
;
A
#
# COMPACT_ATOMS: atom_id res chain seq x y z
N MET A 1 -8.22 -19.07 -4.17
CA MET A 1 -8.31 -17.75 -4.83
C MET A 1 -8.10 -16.64 -3.80
N LEU A 2 -7.60 -15.47 -4.19
CA LEU A 2 -7.13 -14.41 -3.25
C LEU A 2 -8.25 -13.63 -2.53
N ASP A 3 -9.51 -13.73 -2.99
CA ASP A 3 -10.67 -12.96 -2.45
C ASP A 3 -10.44 -11.44 -2.39
N CYS A 4 -9.64 -10.94 -3.34
CA CYS A 4 -9.32 -9.53 -3.52
C CYS A 4 -9.52 -9.20 -5.01
N ALA A 5 -10.43 -8.29 -5.31
CA ALA A 5 -10.60 -7.74 -6.65
C ALA A 5 -9.48 -6.74 -6.90
N MET A 6 -8.83 -6.84 -8.06
CA MET A 6 -7.73 -5.96 -8.45
C MET A 6 -7.99 -5.41 -9.83
N GLU A 7 -7.85 -4.09 -9.98
CA GLU A 7 -8.02 -3.40 -11.25
C GLU A 7 -6.82 -2.49 -11.50
N LEU A 8 -6.23 -2.62 -12.70
CA LEU A 8 -5.13 -1.75 -13.11
C LEU A 8 -5.67 -0.35 -13.37
N ILE A 9 -5.08 0.64 -12.71
CA ILE A 9 -5.44 2.05 -12.89
C ILE A 9 -4.70 2.59 -14.12
N ASP A 10 -5.43 3.20 -15.05
CA ASP A 10 -4.85 3.83 -16.23
C ASP A 10 -3.97 5.03 -15.83
N LYS A 11 -2.75 5.07 -16.39
CA LYS A 11 -1.74 6.12 -16.20
C LYS A 11 -2.24 7.52 -16.56
N LYS A 12 -3.28 7.62 -17.37
CA LYS A 12 -3.89 8.89 -17.79
C LYS A 12 -4.84 9.48 -16.73
N THR A 13 -5.31 8.68 -15.79
CA THR A 13 -6.26 9.11 -14.76
C THR A 13 -5.66 10.12 -13.80
N THR A 14 -6.51 10.99 -13.24
CA THR A 14 -6.10 11.94 -12.20
C THR A 14 -5.57 11.22 -10.96
N GLU A 15 -6.18 10.09 -10.61
CA GLU A 15 -5.77 9.24 -9.49
C GLU A 15 -4.32 8.75 -9.66
N PHE A 16 -3.97 8.21 -10.83
CA PHE A 16 -2.60 7.78 -11.09
C PHE A 16 -1.60 8.93 -10.96
N LYS A 17 -1.90 10.08 -11.56
CA LYS A 17 -1.03 11.26 -11.52
C LYS A 17 -0.83 11.78 -10.09
N LEU A 18 -1.90 11.79 -9.28
CA LEU A 18 -1.83 12.20 -7.89
C LEU A 18 -0.93 11.26 -7.07
N LEU A 19 -1.08 9.94 -7.25
CA LEU A 19 -0.25 8.95 -6.58
C LEU A 19 1.21 8.99 -7.06
N GLU A 20 1.42 9.27 -8.34
CA GLU A 20 2.74 9.48 -8.92
C GLU A 20 3.41 10.72 -8.30
N GLU A 21 2.69 11.84 -8.19
CA GLU A 21 3.18 13.04 -7.51
C GLU A 21 3.49 12.75 -6.03
N TYR A 22 2.58 12.06 -5.33
CA TYR A 22 2.78 11.69 -3.93
C TYR A 22 4.02 10.81 -3.73
N SER A 23 4.28 9.89 -4.67
CA SER A 23 5.50 9.05 -4.63
C SER A 23 6.80 9.85 -4.80
N LYS A 24 6.75 10.98 -5.51
CA LYS A 24 7.89 11.85 -5.84
C LYS A 24 8.05 13.03 -4.87
N ALA A 25 7.09 13.28 -3.99
CA ALA A 25 7.07 14.42 -3.08
C ALA A 25 8.25 14.43 -2.08
N CYS A 26 8.84 13.26 -1.77
CA CYS A 26 10.02 13.17 -0.91
C CYS A 26 11.33 13.28 -1.70
N LYS A 27 12.23 14.17 -1.22
CA LYS A 27 13.53 14.45 -1.84
C LYS A 27 14.55 13.32 -1.71
N ASP A 28 14.38 12.45 -0.72
CA ASP A 28 15.28 11.32 -0.49
C ASP A 28 14.70 10.04 -1.12
N THR A 29 15.60 9.14 -1.51
CA THR A 29 15.48 7.68 -1.72
C THR A 29 15.36 7.10 -3.12
N ARG A 30 16.04 5.95 -3.24
CA ARG A 30 15.94 4.88 -4.25
C ARG A 30 14.90 5.16 -5.35
N LYS A 31 15.38 5.84 -6.39
CA LYS A 31 14.61 6.30 -7.56
C LYS A 31 14.23 5.12 -8.46
N GLY A 32 13.28 4.31 -8.03
CA GLY A 32 12.55 3.42 -8.94
C GLY A 32 11.46 4.21 -9.66
N ALA A 33 11.26 3.98 -10.95
CA ALA A 33 10.10 4.51 -11.64
C ALA A 33 8.83 3.82 -11.10
N LEU A 34 7.77 4.59 -10.84
CA LEU A 34 6.45 4.03 -10.58
C LEU A 34 5.97 3.33 -11.85
N LEU A 35 5.86 2.01 -11.82
CA LEU A 35 5.49 1.23 -13.01
C LEU A 35 3.98 1.23 -13.19
N ASP A 36 3.28 0.64 -12.23
CA ASP A 36 1.84 0.39 -12.31
C ASP A 36 1.21 0.56 -10.92
N ILE A 37 -0.08 0.89 -10.91
CA ILE A 37 -0.88 1.02 -9.70
C ILE A 37 -2.12 0.16 -9.88
N TRP A 38 -2.39 -0.69 -8.90
CA TRP A 38 -3.62 -1.48 -8.86
C TRP A 38 -4.52 -0.99 -7.74
N SER A 39 -5.77 -0.68 -8.10
CA SER A 39 -6.85 -0.54 -7.13
C SER A 39 -7.19 -1.91 -6.58
N MET A 40 -7.38 -2.02 -5.26
CA MET A 40 -7.63 -3.28 -4.57
C MET A 40 -8.91 -3.16 -3.73
N ASP A 41 -9.80 -4.13 -3.87
CA ASP A 41 -11.01 -4.25 -3.05
C ASP A 41 -11.10 -5.67 -2.48
N ARG A 42 -10.79 -5.79 -1.19
CA ARG A 42 -10.72 -7.07 -0.50
C ARG A 42 -12.03 -7.36 0.22
N LYS A 43 -12.54 -8.58 0.01
CA LYS A 43 -13.82 -9.01 0.57
C LYS A 43 -13.88 -8.81 2.10
N GLY A 44 -14.90 -8.08 2.56
CA GLY A 44 -15.15 -7.80 3.98
C GLY A 44 -14.16 -6.82 4.65
N GLU A 45 -13.23 -6.21 3.91
CA GLU A 45 -12.41 -5.11 4.43
C GLU A 45 -13.24 -3.83 4.56
N CYS A 46 -14.05 -3.52 3.53
CA CYS A 46 -14.99 -2.40 3.53
C CYS A 46 -15.89 -2.40 4.78
N ASP A 47 -16.61 -3.51 5.06
CA ASP A 47 -17.53 -3.60 6.20
C ASP A 47 -16.83 -3.42 7.56
N ARG A 48 -15.58 -3.88 7.68
CA ARG A 48 -14.78 -3.69 8.90
C ARG A 48 -14.31 -2.25 9.04
N PHE A 49 -13.92 -1.62 7.93
CA PHE A 49 -13.41 -0.26 7.93
C PHE A 49 -14.51 0.79 8.16
N GLN A 50 -15.71 0.53 7.63
CA GLN A 50 -16.90 1.39 7.82
C GLN A 50 -17.29 1.59 9.29
N LYS A 51 -16.97 0.63 10.17
CA LYS A 51 -17.20 0.75 11.63
C LYS A 51 -16.44 1.90 12.27
N HIS A 52 -15.49 2.50 11.55
CA HIS A 52 -14.65 3.60 12.02
C HIS A 52 -14.91 4.89 11.25
N ASP A 53 -16.00 4.99 10.46
CA ASP A 53 -16.36 6.15 9.61
C ASP A 53 -16.55 7.46 10.37
N ASP A 54 -16.72 7.41 11.68
CA ASP A 54 -16.72 8.55 12.60
C ASP A 54 -15.31 9.15 12.81
N LEU A 55 -14.23 8.40 12.55
CA LEU A 55 -12.86 8.91 12.61
C LEU A 55 -12.57 9.84 11.43
N GLN A 56 -12.39 11.13 11.74
CA GLN A 56 -12.16 12.19 10.75
C GLN A 56 -10.73 12.22 10.18
N ASN A 57 -9.72 11.80 10.95
CA ASN A 57 -8.32 11.93 10.55
C ASN A 57 -7.87 10.75 9.68
N ARG A 58 -8.28 10.79 8.42
CA ARG A 58 -8.00 9.77 7.42
C ARG A 58 -6.84 10.18 6.52
N LYS A 59 -5.85 9.30 6.37
CA LYS A 59 -4.65 9.55 5.58
C LYS A 59 -4.30 8.34 4.74
N LEU A 60 -3.89 8.61 3.50
CA LEU A 60 -3.26 7.64 2.62
C LEU A 60 -1.79 7.51 3.06
N LEU A 61 -1.34 6.28 3.36
CA LEU A 61 0.03 6.04 3.85
C LEU A 61 0.66 4.83 3.17
N TRP A 62 1.99 4.86 3.05
CA TRP A 62 2.80 3.83 2.42
C TRP A 62 3.13 2.69 3.38
N HIS A 63 2.96 1.45 2.94
CA HIS A 63 3.48 0.24 3.58
C HIS A 63 4.37 -0.54 2.59
N GLY A 64 5.68 -0.49 2.80
CA GLY A 64 6.63 -1.27 2.01
C GLY A 64 6.74 -2.70 2.54
N THR A 65 6.73 -3.68 1.64
CA THR A 65 6.77 -5.09 2.03
C THR A 65 7.53 -5.96 1.02
N SER A 66 7.97 -7.14 1.45
CA SER A 66 8.62 -8.10 0.54
C SER A 66 7.60 -8.70 -0.43
N VAL A 67 8.01 -8.92 -1.68
CA VAL A 67 7.18 -9.58 -2.71
C VAL A 67 6.62 -10.92 -2.21
N ALA A 68 7.43 -11.66 -1.45
CA ALA A 68 7.08 -12.97 -0.90
C ALA A 68 5.82 -12.98 -0.01
N VAL A 69 5.43 -11.84 0.55
CA VAL A 69 4.26 -11.76 1.45
C VAL A 69 3.06 -11.03 0.83
N VAL A 70 3.18 -10.49 -0.38
CA VAL A 70 2.10 -9.74 -1.06
C VAL A 70 0.85 -10.59 -1.19
N ALA A 71 0.96 -11.82 -1.68
CA ALA A 71 -0.20 -12.72 -1.81
C ALA A 71 -0.91 -13.00 -0.48
N ALA A 72 -0.15 -13.13 0.61
CA ALA A 72 -0.71 -13.34 1.95
C ALA A 72 -1.44 -12.09 2.46
N ILE A 73 -0.92 -10.89 2.17
CA ILE A 73 -1.58 -9.62 2.51
C ILE A 73 -2.83 -9.42 1.66
N LEU A 74 -2.79 -9.70 0.36
CA LEU A 74 -3.98 -9.62 -0.49
C LEU A 74 -5.10 -10.54 0.00
N LYS A 75 -4.74 -11.74 0.47
CA LYS A 75 -5.70 -12.71 1.01
C LYS A 75 -6.27 -12.31 2.37
N ALA A 76 -5.41 -11.93 3.31
CA ALA A 76 -5.80 -11.80 4.72
C ALA A 76 -5.91 -10.34 5.21
N GLY A 77 -5.35 -9.39 4.48
CA GLY A 77 -5.09 -8.02 4.93
C GLY A 77 -3.79 -7.90 5.72
N LEU A 78 -3.45 -6.66 6.10
CA LEU A 78 -2.36 -6.40 7.05
C LEU A 78 -2.77 -6.89 8.45
N ARG A 79 -1.86 -7.61 9.12
CA ARG A 79 -2.14 -8.26 10.40
C ARG A 79 -1.05 -7.95 11.42
N ILE A 80 -1.45 -7.81 12.67
CA ILE A 80 -0.54 -7.74 13.81
C ILE A 80 -0.21 -9.16 14.23
N MET A 81 1.05 -9.59 14.04
CA MET A 81 1.45 -10.97 14.35
C MET A 81 1.83 -11.12 15.84
N PRO A 82 1.65 -12.31 16.46
CA PRO A 82 1.96 -12.50 17.88
C PRO A 82 3.34 -12.02 18.30
N HIS A 83 4.36 -12.31 17.47
CA HIS A 83 5.76 -11.95 17.68
C HIS A 83 6.22 -10.73 16.86
N SER A 84 5.30 -9.95 16.27
CA SER A 84 5.70 -8.70 15.60
C SER A 84 6.03 -7.60 16.61
N GLY A 85 7.03 -6.79 16.29
CA GLY A 85 7.41 -5.62 17.09
C GLY A 85 8.41 -4.76 16.33
N GLY A 86 8.63 -3.55 16.85
CA GLY A 86 9.57 -2.59 16.29
C GLY A 86 9.72 -1.40 17.24
N LEU A 87 10.24 -0.29 16.72
CA LEU A 87 10.56 0.90 17.51
C LEU A 87 9.38 1.52 18.26
N VAL A 88 8.15 1.32 17.77
CA VAL A 88 6.91 1.83 18.40
C VAL A 88 6.01 0.69 18.90
N GLY A 89 6.60 -0.45 19.24
CA GLY A 89 5.89 -1.59 19.80
C GLY A 89 5.21 -2.48 18.75
N LYS A 90 4.09 -3.09 19.13
CA LYS A 90 3.41 -4.09 18.30
C LYS A 90 2.24 -3.45 17.56
N GLY A 91 2.31 -3.45 16.23
CA GLY A 91 1.29 -2.80 15.40
C GLY A 91 1.55 -2.97 13.90
N ILE A 92 0.70 -2.32 13.09
CA ILE A 92 0.90 -2.18 11.65
C ILE A 92 1.63 -0.86 11.40
N TYR A 93 2.70 -0.92 10.63
CA TYR A 93 3.60 0.21 10.42
C TYR A 93 3.34 0.87 9.07
N PHE A 94 3.19 2.19 9.07
CA PHE A 94 3.01 2.99 7.87
C PHE A 94 3.97 4.17 7.87
N ALA A 95 4.20 4.76 6.70
CA ALA A 95 4.92 6.03 6.57
C ALA A 95 4.19 6.96 5.61
N SER A 96 4.21 8.26 5.91
CA SER A 96 3.76 9.30 4.98
C SER A 96 4.71 9.49 3.81
N GLU A 97 5.97 9.08 3.98
CA GLU A 97 7.03 9.24 2.99
C GLU A 97 7.28 7.90 2.28
N HIS A 98 7.08 7.87 0.96
CA HIS A 98 7.39 6.71 0.11
C HIS A 98 8.82 6.20 0.37
N ALA A 99 9.72 7.15 0.54
CA ALA A 99 11.11 6.97 0.86
C ALA A 99 11.39 6.04 2.04
N LYS A 100 10.71 6.27 3.15
CA LYS A 100 10.88 5.48 4.37
C LYS A 100 10.42 4.04 4.14
N SER A 101 9.26 3.88 3.50
CA SER A 101 8.66 2.58 3.21
C SER A 101 9.47 1.77 2.19
N SER A 102 10.15 2.42 1.24
CA SER A 102 10.97 1.76 0.20
C SER A 102 12.12 0.92 0.74
N ARG A 103 12.54 1.15 1.99
CA ARG A 103 13.60 0.37 2.64
C ARG A 103 13.16 -1.03 3.03
N TYR A 104 11.85 -1.27 3.13
CA TYR A 104 11.27 -2.56 3.55
C TYR A 104 10.84 -3.44 2.37
N GLY A 105 10.70 -2.85 1.17
CA GLY A 105 10.55 -3.59 -0.07
C GLY A 105 11.83 -4.36 -0.38
N LYS A 106 11.87 -5.66 -0.05
CA LYS A 106 12.96 -6.52 -0.50
C LYS A 106 12.77 -6.79 -1.99
N LEU A 107 13.77 -6.39 -2.77
CA LEU A 107 13.83 -6.60 -4.21
C LEU A 107 14.01 -8.08 -4.50
N LEU A 108 13.23 -8.62 -5.44
CA LEU A 108 13.68 -9.80 -6.17
C LEU A 108 14.79 -9.33 -7.10
N GLN A 109 15.97 -9.93 -6.95
CA GLN A 109 17.13 -9.63 -7.79
C GLN A 109 17.12 -10.64 -8.94
N GLU A 110 16.30 -10.36 -9.95
CA GLU A 110 16.49 -10.94 -11.28
C GLU A 110 17.55 -10.08 -11.97
N GLU A 111 18.49 -10.71 -12.70
CA GLU A 111 19.79 -10.15 -13.17
C GLU A 111 19.74 -8.76 -13.85
N PHE A 112 18.57 -8.22 -14.22
CA PHE A 112 18.42 -6.88 -14.82
C PHE A 112 17.22 -6.04 -14.32
N PHE A 113 16.41 -6.50 -13.37
CA PHE A 113 15.23 -5.77 -12.89
C PHE A 113 15.06 -5.79 -11.37
N GLN A 114 15.02 -4.60 -10.77
CA GLN A 114 14.68 -4.40 -9.37
C GLN A 114 13.23 -3.93 -9.26
N GLN A 115 12.31 -4.81 -8.85
CA GLN A 115 10.91 -4.45 -8.57
C GLN A 115 10.60 -4.56 -7.08
N SER A 116 10.00 -3.51 -6.53
CA SER A 116 9.47 -3.46 -5.17
C SER A 116 7.95 -3.28 -5.23
N PHE A 117 7.24 -3.97 -4.35
CA PHE A 117 5.80 -3.80 -4.19
C PHE A 117 5.53 -2.94 -2.98
N PHE A 118 4.61 -1.99 -3.16
CA PHE A 118 4.13 -1.12 -2.11
C PHE A 118 2.63 -1.31 -1.99
N LEU A 119 2.17 -1.44 -0.75
CA LEU A 119 0.75 -1.39 -0.46
C LEU A 119 0.45 0.02 0.06
N ILE A 120 -0.48 0.68 -0.60
CA ILE A 120 -1.00 1.96 -0.14
C ILE A 120 -2.37 1.66 0.46
N GLY A 121 -2.51 1.89 1.77
CA GLY A 121 -3.80 1.71 2.44
C GLY A 121 -4.65 2.95 2.23
N THR A 122 -5.70 2.84 1.42
CA THR A 122 -6.74 3.88 1.35
C THR A 122 -7.66 3.76 2.56
N THR A 123 -8.32 4.86 2.89
CA THR A 123 -9.22 4.98 4.03
C THR A 123 -10.69 5.01 3.61
N THR A 124 -11.00 4.52 2.41
CA THR A 124 -12.37 4.53 1.90
C THR A 124 -12.67 3.22 1.18
N CYS A 125 -13.85 2.68 1.44
CA CYS A 125 -14.42 1.62 0.62
C CYS A 125 -14.67 2.15 -0.79
N ARG A 126 -14.28 1.40 -1.82
CA ARG A 126 -14.28 1.80 -3.24
C ARG A 126 -15.52 2.57 -3.71
N SER A 127 -16.68 2.28 -3.13
CA SER A 127 -17.94 3.03 -3.32
C SER A 127 -17.86 4.56 -3.12
N ARG A 128 -16.79 5.09 -2.49
CA ARG A 128 -16.63 6.51 -2.20
C ARG A 128 -15.45 7.18 -2.90
N GLY A 129 -14.80 6.51 -3.85
CA GLY A 129 -13.64 7.08 -4.55
C GLY A 129 -12.43 7.27 -3.64
N LEU A 130 -11.29 7.56 -4.27
CA LEU A 130 -10.06 7.96 -3.59
C LEU A 130 -10.06 9.45 -3.17
N LEU A 131 -11.16 10.15 -3.48
CA LEU A 131 -11.49 11.54 -3.17
C LEU A 131 -12.99 11.65 -2.89
#